data_AF-A0A842VWE5-F1
#
_entry.id   AF-A0A842VWE5-F1
#
_cell.length_a   1.000
_cell.length_b   1.000
_cell.length_c   1.000
_cell.angle_alpha   90.00
_cell.angle_beta   90.00
_cell.angle_gamma   90.00
#
_symmetry.space_group_name_H-M   'P 1'
#
loop_
_entity.id
_entity.type
_entity.pdbx_description
1 polymer ?
#
loop_
_entity_poly.entity_id
_entity_poly.type
_entity_poly.pdbx_seq_one_letter_code
_entity_poly.pdbx_strand_id
1 'polypeptide(L)'
;MPVKVAFMQLSSCWGCHQSLLNAHLGLLPVLPELDIVYWPAVIDFKLDSLKEREDGEIVVGFIEGGIRNEQDRQNTLLMRKKCKIIVALGACACHGSVIGLANLYDKQDLEKRKFQTAPSIQESEVEGGVPNEYVTENTDRLYTVPQVIDVDVKIPGCPPTTENIVSSIIYLLTLVAPPAGDPSKNVYEGVPEGETLVDKGKLCFGSICAAPKDGSKVDLTEPFLGTYGLSSNPDVKRAQKLLDLLKSKDKLTQEDAVLIKKFLMLSLNLAGLEHMYFKGDPLQRLAKEPESFEEKDVGGTKVLAYSKTGNEIVDNILGLCLLKLRDSEEFKFSQATVCSTCNRQIVDKTYTDIKRDYEGLPDMDKCFLEEGYVCLGPVTKAGCGTICPNRANAPCLGCYGPPENIPDQGAKMLSTYASLAQVDPEQITAKILDPAGLFNRFTLAASTFKGKVNDTEEK
;
A
#
# COMPACT_ATOMS: atom_id res chain seq x y z
N MET A 1 -22.18 -17.29 0.51
CA MET A 1 -22.74 -16.52 1.63
C MET A 1 -22.15 -15.13 1.54
N PRO A 2 -22.96 -14.07 1.59
CA PRO A 2 -22.46 -12.70 1.51
C PRO A 2 -21.43 -12.42 2.61
N VAL A 3 -20.42 -11.62 2.29
CA VAL A 3 -19.32 -11.26 3.20
C VAL A 3 -19.73 -10.05 4.03
N LYS A 4 -19.69 -10.15 5.36
CA LYS A 4 -19.98 -9.03 6.27
C LYS A 4 -18.93 -7.93 6.14
N VAL A 5 -19.36 -6.74 5.75
CA VAL A 5 -18.49 -5.57 5.54
C VAL A 5 -19.02 -4.31 6.23
N ALA A 6 -18.10 -3.47 6.69
CA ALA A 6 -18.41 -2.15 7.26
C ALA A 6 -17.60 -1.05 6.59
N PHE A 7 -18.22 0.11 6.40
CA PHE A 7 -17.64 1.33 5.85
C PHE A 7 -17.75 2.44 6.87
N MET A 8 -16.60 2.91 7.35
CA MET A 8 -16.48 3.99 8.32
C MET A 8 -15.96 5.25 7.64
N GLN A 9 -16.66 6.36 7.88
CA GLN A 9 -16.21 7.69 7.51
C GLN A 9 -15.68 8.41 8.75
N LEU A 10 -14.44 8.89 8.67
CA LEU A 10 -13.84 9.81 9.64
C LEU A 10 -13.82 11.24 9.06
N SER A 11 -12.96 12.11 9.58
CA SER A 11 -12.67 13.42 8.99
C SER A 11 -12.17 13.29 7.53
N SER A 12 -13.07 13.56 6.58
CA SER A 12 -12.88 13.30 5.14
C SER A 12 -13.86 14.14 4.29
N CYS A 13 -13.70 14.07 2.96
CA CYS A 13 -14.59 14.70 1.98
C CYS A 13 -15.57 13.73 1.31
N TRP A 14 -15.61 12.46 1.75
CA TRP A 14 -16.42 11.38 1.15
C TRP A 14 -16.04 10.99 -0.29
N GLY A 15 -14.94 11.51 -0.81
CA GLY A 15 -14.50 11.26 -2.18
C GLY A 15 -14.19 9.79 -2.47
N CYS A 16 -13.74 9.01 -1.48
CA CYS A 16 -13.38 7.61 -1.72
C CYS A 16 -14.63 6.73 -1.82
N HIS A 17 -15.62 6.94 -0.96
CA HIS A 17 -16.95 6.34 -1.11
C HIS A 17 -17.62 6.74 -2.43
N GLN A 18 -17.56 8.02 -2.84
CA GLN A 18 -18.07 8.42 -4.15
C GLN A 18 -17.35 7.70 -5.29
N SER A 19 -16.03 7.52 -5.21
CA SER A 19 -15.31 6.78 -6.25
C SER A 19 -15.69 5.30 -6.30
N LEU A 20 -15.99 4.66 -5.17
CA LEU A 20 -16.56 3.32 -5.17
C LEU A 20 -17.93 3.30 -5.89
N LEU A 21 -18.81 4.26 -5.58
CA LEU A 21 -20.14 4.37 -6.20
C LEU A 21 -20.09 4.72 -7.70
N ASN A 22 -19.00 5.34 -8.17
CA ASN A 22 -18.76 5.59 -9.59
C ASN A 22 -18.52 4.31 -10.40
N ALA A 23 -18.47 3.13 -9.79
CA ALA A 23 -18.56 1.86 -10.53
C ALA A 23 -19.93 1.65 -11.17
N HIS A 24 -20.96 2.42 -10.76
CA HIS A 24 -22.30 2.41 -11.35
C HIS A 24 -22.85 0.98 -11.47
N LEU A 25 -23.20 0.54 -12.69
CA LEU A 25 -23.72 -0.81 -12.94
C LEU A 25 -22.68 -1.92 -12.67
N GLY A 26 -21.39 -1.58 -12.60
CA GLY A 26 -20.32 -2.50 -12.21
C GLY A 26 -20.43 -2.97 -10.76
N LEU A 27 -21.23 -2.32 -9.90
CA LEU A 27 -21.51 -2.78 -8.54
C LEU A 27 -22.61 -3.85 -8.47
N LEU A 28 -23.45 -3.99 -9.51
CA LEU A 28 -24.54 -4.97 -9.53
C LEU A 28 -24.10 -6.42 -9.24
N PRO A 29 -22.97 -6.93 -9.79
CA PRO A 29 -22.50 -8.27 -9.44
C PRO A 29 -21.81 -8.34 -8.07
N VAL A 30 -21.42 -7.22 -7.47
CA VAL A 30 -20.64 -7.17 -6.22
C VAL A 30 -21.56 -7.04 -5.00
N LEU A 31 -22.55 -6.14 -5.05
CA LEU A 31 -23.42 -5.83 -3.92
C LEU A 31 -24.14 -7.06 -3.34
N PRO A 32 -24.65 -8.03 -4.13
CA PRO A 32 -25.28 -9.23 -3.61
C PRO A 32 -24.33 -10.14 -2.80
N GLU A 33 -23.03 -10.03 -3.06
CA GLU A 33 -21.99 -10.79 -2.35
C GLU A 33 -21.54 -10.09 -1.05
N LEU A 34 -22.06 -8.91 -0.73
CA LEU A 34 -21.72 -8.12 0.44
C LEU A 34 -22.92 -8.02 1.41
N ASP A 35 -22.72 -8.44 2.65
CA ASP A 35 -23.61 -8.09 3.76
C ASP A 35 -23.10 -6.78 4.39
N ILE A 36 -23.62 -5.65 3.92
CA ILE A 36 -23.20 -4.33 4.39
C ILE A 36 -23.87 -4.06 5.74
N VAL A 37 -23.09 -4.18 6.80
CA VAL A 37 -23.59 -4.12 8.18
C VAL A 37 -23.46 -2.74 8.82
N TYR A 38 -22.67 -1.85 8.21
CA TYR A 38 -22.51 -0.47 8.63
C TYR A 38 -22.00 0.37 7.45
N TRP A 39 -22.77 1.38 7.03
CA TRP A 39 -22.33 2.39 6.06
C TRP A 39 -23.25 3.61 6.19
N PRO A 40 -22.92 4.59 7.05
CA PRO A 40 -23.88 5.61 7.50
C PRO A 40 -24.55 6.44 6.39
N ALA A 41 -23.89 6.58 5.24
CA ALA A 41 -24.39 7.33 4.10
C ALA A 41 -25.31 6.53 3.17
N VAL A 42 -25.33 5.20 3.28
CA VAL A 42 -26.02 4.30 2.34
C VAL A 42 -27.12 3.49 3.01
N ILE A 43 -26.96 3.13 4.29
CA ILE A 43 -27.91 2.34 5.05
C ILE A 43 -28.19 2.98 6.42
N ASP A 44 -29.35 2.65 7.01
CA ASP A 44 -29.83 3.33 8.22
C ASP A 44 -29.20 2.86 9.54
N PHE A 45 -28.32 1.84 9.51
CA PHE A 45 -27.58 1.37 10.68
C PHE A 45 -26.72 2.49 11.28
N LYS A 46 -27.01 2.82 12.55
CA LYS A 46 -26.33 3.87 13.32
C LYS A 46 -25.14 3.32 14.08
N LEU A 47 -24.32 4.20 14.67
CA LEU A 47 -23.10 3.79 15.37
C LEU A 47 -23.35 2.74 16.46
N ASP A 48 -24.48 2.78 17.16
CA ASP A 48 -24.80 1.80 18.20
C ASP A 48 -24.97 0.38 17.64
N SER A 49 -25.53 0.23 16.44
CA SER A 49 -25.62 -1.07 15.75
C SER A 49 -24.25 -1.66 15.39
N LEU A 50 -23.20 -0.83 15.27
CA LEU A 50 -21.83 -1.31 15.12
C LEU A 50 -21.22 -1.71 16.49
N LYS A 51 -21.56 -1.01 17.57
CA LYS A 51 -21.06 -1.30 18.92
C LYS A 51 -21.59 -2.64 19.46
N GLU A 52 -22.87 -2.92 19.21
CA GLU A 52 -23.59 -4.11 19.68
C GLU A 52 -23.11 -5.42 19.04
N ARG A 53 -22.45 -5.34 17.88
CA ARG A 53 -21.87 -6.51 17.18
C ARG A 53 -20.78 -7.18 17.99
N GLU A 54 -20.54 -8.46 17.74
CA GLU A 54 -19.45 -9.17 18.39
C GLU A 54 -18.08 -8.71 17.87
N ASP A 55 -17.04 -8.85 18.69
CA ASP A 55 -15.69 -8.51 18.27
C ASP A 55 -15.20 -9.49 17.19
N GLY A 56 -14.60 -8.96 16.13
CA GLY A 56 -14.23 -9.75 14.95
C GLY A 56 -15.42 -10.34 14.18
N GLU A 57 -16.67 -9.93 14.42
CA GLU A 57 -17.84 -10.41 13.66
C GLU A 57 -17.78 -9.99 12.17
N ILE A 58 -17.22 -8.80 11.91
CA ILE A 58 -17.16 -8.20 10.57
C ILE A 58 -15.90 -8.69 9.87
N VAL A 59 -16.04 -9.17 8.63
CA VAL A 59 -14.90 -9.73 7.90
C VAL A 59 -13.97 -8.62 7.46
N VAL A 60 -14.50 -7.57 6.82
CA VAL A 60 -13.70 -6.46 6.28
C VAL A 60 -14.29 -5.11 6.71
N GLY A 61 -13.45 -4.26 7.30
CA GLY A 61 -13.75 -2.87 7.61
C GLY A 61 -12.97 -1.93 6.70
N PHE A 62 -13.67 -1.05 5.98
CA PHE A 62 -13.09 0.04 5.20
C PHE A 62 -13.15 1.33 6.01
N ILE A 63 -12.03 2.02 6.14
CA ILE A 63 -11.94 3.30 6.85
C ILE A 63 -11.47 4.37 5.87
N GLU A 64 -12.33 5.35 5.58
CA GLU A 64 -11.98 6.57 4.85
C GLU A 64 -11.79 7.74 5.82
N GLY A 65 -10.77 8.55 5.60
CA GLY A 65 -10.54 9.79 6.34
C GLY A 65 -9.36 9.74 7.30
N GLY A 66 -8.95 10.93 7.75
CA GLY A 66 -7.94 11.07 8.80
C GLY A 66 -8.59 11.18 10.17
N ILE A 67 -7.78 11.10 11.22
CA ILE A 67 -8.22 11.22 12.61
C ILE A 67 -7.92 12.64 13.05
N ARG A 68 -8.95 13.49 13.10
CA ARG A 68 -8.84 14.91 13.49
C ARG A 68 -9.45 15.18 14.86
N ASN A 69 -10.43 14.41 15.29
CA ASN A 69 -11.09 14.54 16.59
C ASN A 69 -11.12 13.20 17.34
N GLU A 70 -11.50 13.26 18.62
CA GLU A 70 -11.53 12.07 19.47
C GLU A 70 -12.57 11.04 19.00
N GLN A 71 -13.67 11.47 18.37
CA GLN A 71 -14.66 10.55 17.82
C GLN A 71 -14.08 9.75 16.66
N ASP A 72 -13.26 10.36 15.80
CA ASP A 72 -12.54 9.65 14.75
C ASP A 72 -11.62 8.57 15.34
N ARG A 73 -10.91 8.90 16.42
CA ARG A 73 -10.02 7.95 17.12
C ARG A 73 -10.82 6.79 17.70
N GLN A 74 -11.91 7.06 18.42
CA GLN A 74 -12.76 6.03 19.01
C GLN A 74 -13.41 5.14 17.94
N ASN A 75 -13.90 5.74 16.85
CA ASN A 75 -14.46 5.00 15.72
C ASN A 75 -13.41 4.11 15.03
N THR A 76 -12.17 4.58 14.91
CA THR A 76 -11.06 3.81 14.35
C THR A 76 -10.73 2.59 15.23
N LEU A 77 -10.63 2.78 16.55
CA LEU A 77 -10.41 1.68 17.50
C LEU A 77 -11.57 0.69 17.50
N LEU A 78 -12.81 1.18 17.43
CA LEU A 78 -14.01 0.34 17.33
C LEU A 78 -13.99 -0.50 16.06
N MET A 79 -13.69 0.11 14.91
CA MET A 79 -13.57 -0.62 13.63
C MET A 79 -12.52 -1.73 13.73
N ARG A 80 -11.32 -1.45 14.27
CA ARG A 80 -10.28 -2.46 14.45
C ARG A 80 -10.72 -3.61 15.35
N LYS A 81 -11.51 -3.33 16.40
CA LYS A 81 -12.06 -4.31 17.33
C LYS A 81 -13.15 -5.18 16.68
N LYS A 82 -14.03 -4.59 15.86
CA LYS A 82 -15.15 -5.30 15.22
C LYS A 82 -14.77 -6.04 13.93
N CYS A 83 -13.69 -5.64 13.25
CA CYS A 83 -13.30 -6.16 11.96
C CYS A 83 -12.07 -7.09 12.01
N LYS A 84 -12.10 -8.19 11.26
CA LYS A 84 -10.95 -9.09 11.08
C LYS A 84 -9.87 -8.48 10.20
N ILE A 85 -10.28 -7.78 9.13
CA ILE A 85 -9.39 -7.09 8.18
C ILE A 85 -9.75 -5.61 8.15
N ILE A 86 -8.76 -4.73 8.21
CA ILE A 86 -8.91 -3.28 8.04
C ILE A 86 -8.24 -2.81 6.75
N VAL A 87 -9.02 -2.08 5.97
CA VAL A 87 -8.59 -1.38 4.76
C VAL A 87 -8.58 0.13 5.03
N ALA A 88 -7.40 0.74 5.01
CA ALA A 88 -7.28 2.19 4.94
C ALA A 88 -7.55 2.64 3.50
N LEU A 89 -8.68 3.32 3.29
CA LEU A 89 -9.16 3.71 1.97
C LEU A 89 -8.93 5.21 1.74
N GLY A 90 -8.13 5.52 0.72
CA GLY A 90 -7.81 6.87 0.29
C GLY A 90 -6.60 7.51 0.97
N ALA A 91 -6.13 8.60 0.39
CA ALA A 91 -4.96 9.35 0.84
C ALA A 91 -5.12 9.88 2.27
N CYS A 92 -6.34 10.23 2.69
CA CYS A 92 -6.59 10.71 4.06
C CYS A 92 -6.28 9.63 5.09
N ALA A 93 -6.83 8.43 4.89
CA ALA A 93 -6.62 7.30 5.79
C ALA A 93 -5.18 6.80 5.74
N CYS A 94 -4.59 6.71 4.54
CA CYS A 94 -3.25 6.19 4.35
C CYS A 94 -2.15 7.14 4.81
N HIS A 95 -2.28 8.44 4.51
CA HIS A 95 -1.17 9.41 4.57
C HIS A 95 -1.55 10.78 5.18
N GLY A 96 -2.83 11.01 5.50
CA GLY A 96 -3.35 12.26 6.07
C GLY A 96 -3.91 13.25 5.03
N SER A 97 -3.49 13.15 3.77
CA SER A 97 -3.98 14.00 2.66
C SER A 97 -3.85 15.52 2.94
N VAL A 98 -4.60 16.33 2.20
CA VAL A 98 -4.65 17.80 2.30
C VAL A 98 -5.02 18.30 3.69
N ILE A 99 -5.86 17.58 4.43
CA ILE A 99 -6.24 17.95 5.80
C ILE A 99 -5.06 17.79 6.78
N GLY A 100 -4.04 17.01 6.42
CA GLY A 100 -2.80 16.87 7.18
C GLY A 100 -1.94 18.13 7.21
N LEU A 101 -2.12 19.06 6.26
CA LEU A 101 -1.46 20.36 6.27
C LEU A 101 -1.86 21.22 7.48
N ALA A 102 -2.98 20.90 8.14
CA ALA A 102 -3.34 21.50 9.42
C ALA A 102 -2.23 21.33 10.48
N ASN A 103 -1.39 20.30 10.37
CA ASN A 103 -0.28 20.06 11.31
C ASN A 103 0.85 21.10 11.20
N LEU A 104 0.77 22.06 10.27
CA LEU A 104 1.69 23.21 10.21
C LEU A 104 1.31 24.34 11.19
N TYR A 105 0.15 24.23 11.83
CA TYR A 105 -0.41 25.23 12.73
C TYR A 105 -0.82 24.58 14.04
N ASP A 106 -0.82 25.38 15.11
CA ASP A 106 -1.34 24.94 16.40
C ASP A 106 -2.87 24.83 16.34
N LYS A 107 -3.43 23.90 17.11
CA LYS A 107 -4.89 23.67 17.19
C LYS A 107 -5.65 24.96 17.48
N GLN A 108 -5.15 25.76 18.42
CA GLN A 108 -5.77 27.03 18.82
C GLN A 108 -5.78 28.06 17.69
N ASP A 109 -4.73 28.12 16.87
CA ASP A 109 -4.66 29.03 15.72
C ASP A 109 -5.68 28.63 14.64
N LEU A 110 -5.85 27.33 14.40
CA LEU A 110 -6.86 26.81 13.48
C LEU A 110 -8.28 27.14 13.96
N GLU A 111 -8.57 26.92 15.24
CA GLU A 111 -9.86 27.22 15.86
C GLU A 111 -10.16 28.73 15.82
N LYS A 112 -9.20 29.56 16.22
CA LYS A 112 -9.27 31.02 16.10
C LYS A 112 -9.48 31.47 14.66
N ARG A 113 -8.80 30.86 13.69
CA ARG A 113 -8.97 31.19 12.27
C ARG A 113 -10.37 30.86 11.78
N LYS A 114 -10.93 29.72 12.20
CA LYS A 114 -12.23 29.22 11.74
C LYS A 114 -13.42 29.92 12.40
N PHE A 115 -13.34 30.17 13.69
CA PHE A 115 -14.49 30.56 14.51
C PHE A 115 -14.47 32.00 15.01
N GLN A 116 -13.34 32.71 14.93
CA GLN A 116 -13.23 34.08 15.47
C GLN A 116 -12.78 35.09 14.43
N THR A 117 -11.77 34.77 13.62
CA THR A 117 -11.06 35.78 12.80
C THR A 117 -11.38 35.69 11.30
N ALA A 118 -12.21 34.74 10.88
CA ALA A 118 -12.66 34.72 9.49
C ALA A 118 -13.54 35.95 9.20
N PRO A 119 -13.36 36.64 8.06
CA PRO A 119 -14.07 37.90 7.80
C PRO A 119 -15.60 37.82 7.83
N SER A 120 -16.16 36.62 7.63
CA SER A 120 -17.60 36.36 7.63
C SER A 120 -18.16 35.99 9.02
N ILE A 121 -17.32 35.86 10.04
CA ILE A 121 -17.75 35.50 11.40
C ILE A 121 -18.37 36.72 12.05
N GLN A 122 -19.52 36.50 12.69
CA GLN A 122 -20.20 37.48 13.53
C GLN A 122 -19.94 37.16 15.00
N GLU A 123 -20.31 38.08 15.90
CA GLU A 123 -20.26 37.83 17.33
C GLU A 123 -21.07 36.57 17.69
N SER A 124 -20.48 35.74 18.55
CA SER A 124 -21.05 34.47 18.99
C SER A 124 -21.51 34.59 20.44
N GLU A 125 -22.64 33.95 20.77
CA GLU A 125 -23.13 33.82 22.14
C GLU A 125 -22.27 32.85 22.98
N VAL A 126 -21.58 31.91 22.32
CA VAL A 126 -20.58 31.06 22.96
C VAL A 126 -19.34 31.88 23.27
N GLU A 127 -18.90 31.88 24.53
CA GLU A 127 -17.69 32.58 24.98
C GLU A 127 -16.46 32.11 24.16
N GLY A 128 -15.72 33.07 23.60
CA GLY A 128 -14.61 32.77 22.69
C GLY A 128 -15.04 32.24 21.31
N GLY A 129 -16.32 32.11 21.01
CA GLY A 129 -16.84 31.75 19.69
C GLY A 129 -16.57 30.33 19.21
N VAL A 130 -15.87 29.50 19.99
CA VAL A 130 -15.54 28.11 19.62
C VAL A 130 -16.65 27.18 20.13
N PRO A 131 -17.32 26.39 19.27
CA PRO A 131 -18.33 25.44 19.70
C PRO A 131 -17.79 24.44 20.72
N ASN A 132 -18.52 24.22 21.80
CA ASN A 132 -18.15 23.32 22.91
C ASN A 132 -19.29 22.38 23.38
N GLU A 133 -20.52 22.56 22.89
CA GLU A 133 -21.65 21.69 23.19
C GLU A 133 -21.94 20.71 22.04
N TYR A 134 -22.17 19.44 22.37
CA TYR A 134 -22.48 18.36 21.42
C TYR A 134 -21.45 18.15 20.28
N VAL A 135 -20.26 18.72 20.42
CA VAL A 135 -19.13 18.54 19.52
C VAL A 135 -18.03 17.73 20.20
N THR A 136 -17.18 17.09 19.39
CA THR A 136 -16.07 16.33 19.92
C THR A 136 -14.78 17.15 19.84
N GLU A 137 -13.93 16.99 20.85
CA GLU A 137 -12.65 17.67 20.90
C GLU A 137 -11.73 17.24 19.73
N ASN A 138 -11.08 18.23 19.10
CA ASN A 138 -10.02 17.98 18.14
C ASN A 138 -8.78 17.40 18.84
N THR A 139 -8.17 16.40 18.23
CA THR A 139 -6.82 15.94 18.57
C THR A 139 -5.79 17.08 18.45
N ASP A 140 -4.60 16.91 19.05
CA ASP A 140 -3.49 17.87 18.96
C ASP A 140 -3.06 18.10 17.51
N ARG A 141 -2.99 17.03 16.71
CA ARG A 141 -2.69 17.06 15.28
C ARG A 141 -3.49 15.99 14.54
N LEU A 142 -3.54 16.10 13.22
CA LEU A 142 -4.12 15.04 12.40
C LEU A 142 -3.24 13.78 12.46
N TYR A 143 -3.86 12.65 12.74
CA TYR A 143 -3.25 11.33 12.62
C TYR A 143 -3.81 10.55 11.43
N THR A 144 -3.00 9.67 10.89
CA THR A 144 -3.41 8.67 9.89
C THR A 144 -3.95 7.42 10.58
N VAL A 145 -4.73 6.60 9.86
CA VAL A 145 -5.25 5.34 10.41
C VAL A 145 -4.13 4.38 10.85
N PRO A 146 -3.06 4.17 10.05
CA PRO A 146 -1.94 3.30 10.45
C PRO A 146 -1.11 3.80 11.64
N GLN A 147 -1.24 5.06 12.05
CA GLN A 147 -0.58 5.57 13.26
C GLN A 147 -1.36 5.26 14.54
N VAL A 148 -2.62 4.84 14.43
CA VAL A 148 -3.51 4.58 15.57
C VAL A 148 -3.85 3.09 15.71
N ILE A 149 -3.97 2.35 14.60
CA ILE A 149 -4.26 0.91 14.59
C ILE A 149 -3.39 0.17 13.56
N ASP A 150 -3.25 -1.14 13.74
CA ASP A 150 -2.67 -2.00 12.70
C ASP A 150 -3.65 -2.17 11.52
N VAL A 151 -3.12 -2.02 10.30
CA VAL A 151 -3.88 -1.98 9.05
C VAL A 151 -3.37 -3.07 8.12
N ASP A 152 -4.30 -3.86 7.58
CA ASP A 152 -4.01 -5.00 6.72
C ASP A 152 -3.80 -4.59 5.26
N VAL A 153 -4.57 -3.60 4.78
CA VAL A 153 -4.54 -3.13 3.38
C VAL A 153 -4.54 -1.60 3.34
N LYS A 154 -3.75 -1.00 2.44
CA LYS A 154 -3.81 0.44 2.14
C LYS A 154 -4.11 0.63 0.66
N ILE A 155 -5.14 1.38 0.34
CA ILE A 155 -5.53 1.75 -1.02
C ILE A 155 -5.45 3.28 -1.13
N PRO A 156 -4.28 3.87 -1.42
CA PRO A 156 -4.12 5.32 -1.52
C PRO A 156 -4.71 5.94 -2.79
N GLY A 157 -4.78 7.27 -2.79
CA GLY A 157 -5.35 8.11 -3.85
C GLY A 157 -6.34 9.13 -3.30
N CYS A 158 -6.49 10.28 -3.94
CA CYS A 158 -7.37 11.36 -3.46
C CYS A 158 -8.42 11.78 -4.52
N PRO A 159 -9.45 10.95 -4.78
CA PRO A 159 -9.63 9.59 -4.27
C PRO A 159 -8.85 8.54 -5.09
N PRO A 160 -8.72 7.29 -4.61
CA PRO A 160 -8.31 6.18 -5.48
C PRO A 160 -9.32 6.03 -6.61
N THR A 161 -8.90 5.66 -7.81
CA THR A 161 -9.84 5.42 -8.92
C THR A 161 -10.78 4.26 -8.63
N THR A 162 -11.96 4.28 -9.25
CA THR A 162 -12.96 3.21 -9.19
C THR A 162 -12.33 1.85 -9.51
N GLU A 163 -11.55 1.76 -10.58
CA GLU A 163 -10.91 0.53 -11.04
C GLU A 163 -9.90 0.01 -10.03
N ASN A 164 -9.17 0.90 -9.35
CA ASN A 164 -8.21 0.52 -8.31
C ASN A 164 -8.94 -0.05 -7.08
N ILE A 165 -10.06 0.54 -6.68
CA ILE A 165 -10.85 0.03 -5.55
C ILE A 165 -11.40 -1.35 -5.90
N VAL A 166 -12.08 -1.49 -7.05
CA VAL A 166 -12.70 -2.74 -7.48
C VAL A 166 -11.68 -3.85 -7.69
N SER A 167 -10.56 -3.57 -8.38
CA SER A 167 -9.50 -4.55 -8.61
C SER A 167 -8.84 -5.01 -7.31
N SER A 168 -8.66 -4.11 -6.33
CA SER A 168 -8.13 -4.47 -5.01
C SER A 168 -9.07 -5.43 -4.28
N ILE A 169 -10.38 -5.14 -4.30
CA ILE A 169 -11.39 -6.00 -3.66
C ILE A 169 -11.43 -7.38 -4.34
N ILE A 170 -11.52 -7.42 -5.67
CA ILE A 170 -11.52 -8.67 -6.44
C ILE A 170 -10.26 -9.47 -6.13
N TYR A 171 -9.09 -8.84 -6.16
CA TYR A 171 -7.83 -9.49 -5.85
C TYR A 171 -7.84 -10.13 -4.45
N LEU A 172 -8.27 -9.39 -3.42
CA LEU A 172 -8.36 -9.93 -2.06
C LEU A 172 -9.31 -11.14 -1.97
N LEU A 173 -10.42 -11.14 -2.73
CA LEU A 173 -11.33 -12.29 -2.82
C LEU A 173 -10.68 -13.50 -3.51
N THR A 174 -9.81 -13.29 -4.49
CA THR A 174 -9.10 -14.41 -5.15
C THR A 174 -8.07 -15.10 -4.24
N LEU A 175 -7.60 -14.45 -3.17
CA LEU A 175 -6.62 -15.04 -2.25
C LEU A 175 -7.19 -16.14 -1.35
N VAL A 176 -8.52 -16.18 -1.19
CA VAL A 176 -9.22 -17.26 -0.46
C VAL A 176 -9.76 -18.34 -1.40
N ALA A 177 -9.58 -18.18 -2.71
CA ALA A 177 -9.98 -19.20 -3.66
C ALA A 177 -9.06 -20.44 -3.56
N PRO A 178 -9.57 -21.64 -3.87
CA PRO A 178 -8.73 -22.83 -3.97
C PRO A 178 -7.58 -22.61 -4.96
N PRO A 179 -6.42 -23.24 -4.73
CA PRO A 179 -5.32 -23.16 -5.68
C PRO A 179 -5.74 -23.64 -7.07
N ALA A 180 -5.03 -23.15 -8.09
CA ALA A 180 -5.29 -23.48 -9.49
C ALA A 180 -5.16 -25.01 -9.72
N GLY A 181 -4.18 -25.64 -9.07
CA GLY A 181 -3.95 -27.09 -9.08
C GLY A 181 -4.73 -27.89 -8.03
N ASP A 182 -4.51 -29.20 -8.04
CA ASP A 182 -4.96 -30.11 -6.99
C ASP A 182 -3.94 -30.09 -5.83
N PRO A 183 -4.27 -29.47 -4.69
CA PRO A 183 -3.33 -29.34 -3.58
C PRO A 183 -2.98 -30.68 -2.94
N SER A 184 -3.81 -31.72 -3.10
CA SER A 184 -3.56 -33.05 -2.55
C SER A 184 -2.52 -33.86 -3.33
N LYS A 185 -2.08 -33.33 -4.47
CA LYS A 185 -1.09 -33.94 -5.36
C LYS A 185 0.14 -33.07 -5.50
N ASN A 186 1.22 -33.67 -5.97
CA ASN A 186 2.46 -32.98 -6.31
C ASN A 186 2.70 -33.01 -7.82
N VAL A 187 3.29 -31.94 -8.35
CA VAL A 187 3.58 -31.82 -9.78
C VAL A 187 4.55 -32.90 -10.31
N TYR A 188 5.33 -33.54 -9.44
CA TYR A 188 6.27 -34.61 -9.77
C TYR A 188 5.73 -36.02 -9.48
N GLU A 189 4.44 -36.16 -9.22
CA GLU A 189 3.82 -37.48 -9.08
C GLU A 189 4.05 -38.32 -10.35
N GLY A 190 4.67 -39.50 -10.18
CA GLY A 190 5.03 -40.39 -11.30
C GLY A 190 6.30 -39.99 -12.07
N VAL A 191 7.06 -38.97 -11.64
CA VAL A 191 8.35 -38.59 -12.26
C VAL A 191 9.50 -39.38 -11.63
N PRO A 192 10.30 -40.15 -12.41
CA PRO A 192 11.45 -40.90 -11.92
C PRO A 192 12.53 -40.04 -11.25
N GLU A 193 13.23 -40.59 -10.26
CA GLU A 193 14.34 -39.90 -9.60
C GLU A 193 15.50 -39.61 -10.58
N GLY A 194 16.08 -38.42 -10.49
CA GLY A 194 17.18 -37.99 -11.36
C GLY A 194 16.75 -37.17 -12.58
N GLU A 195 15.46 -37.16 -12.90
CA GLU A 195 14.96 -36.43 -14.07
C GLU A 195 14.71 -34.95 -13.81
N THR A 196 14.36 -34.58 -12.57
CA THR A 196 14.00 -33.21 -12.21
C THR A 196 15.21 -32.28 -12.10
N LEU A 197 14.99 -30.97 -12.23
CA LEU A 197 16.04 -29.97 -12.05
C LEU A 197 16.59 -29.94 -10.61
N VAL A 198 15.74 -30.19 -9.60
CA VAL A 198 16.17 -30.28 -8.20
C VAL A 198 17.05 -31.51 -7.95
N ASP A 199 16.78 -32.65 -8.61
CA ASP A 199 17.68 -33.81 -8.55
C ASP A 199 19.06 -33.51 -9.16
N LYS A 200 19.11 -32.57 -10.12
CA LYS A 200 20.34 -32.09 -10.79
C LYS A 200 20.99 -30.90 -10.07
N GLY A 201 20.57 -30.58 -8.83
CA GLY A 201 21.14 -29.50 -8.02
C GLY A 201 20.80 -28.07 -8.48
N LYS A 202 19.76 -27.90 -9.31
CA LYS A 202 19.28 -26.59 -9.77
C LYS A 202 18.02 -26.18 -9.01
N LEU A 203 17.86 -24.88 -8.74
CA LEU A 203 16.67 -24.35 -8.07
C LEU A 203 15.42 -24.60 -8.91
N CYS A 204 14.48 -25.34 -8.34
CA CYS A 204 13.21 -25.67 -8.95
C CYS A 204 12.23 -26.07 -7.85
N PHE A 205 11.03 -25.51 -7.85
CA PHE A 205 10.11 -25.58 -6.70
C PHE A 205 9.00 -26.64 -6.89
N GLY A 206 9.05 -27.44 -7.95
CA GLY A 206 8.01 -28.42 -8.25
C GLY A 206 7.74 -29.42 -7.12
N SER A 207 8.75 -29.76 -6.31
CA SER A 207 8.60 -30.70 -5.18
C SER A 207 7.64 -30.22 -4.09
N ILE A 208 7.29 -28.93 -4.07
CA ILE A 208 6.33 -28.34 -3.13
C ILE A 208 5.10 -27.72 -3.81
N CYS A 209 4.96 -27.89 -5.13
CA CYS A 209 3.86 -27.31 -5.90
C CYS A 209 2.78 -28.33 -6.22
N ALA A 210 1.54 -27.86 -6.31
CA ALA A 210 0.37 -28.66 -6.65
C ALA A 210 0.42 -29.16 -8.11
N ALA A 211 -0.30 -30.23 -8.40
CA ALA A 211 -0.41 -30.78 -9.75
C ALA A 211 -1.54 -30.11 -10.57
N PRO A 212 -1.46 -30.09 -11.91
CA PRO A 212 -2.56 -29.64 -12.76
C PRO A 212 -3.81 -30.50 -12.56
N LYS A 213 -5.00 -29.87 -12.47
CA LYS A 213 -6.28 -30.59 -12.31
C LYS A 213 -6.67 -31.41 -13.54
N ASP A 214 -6.20 -31.00 -14.72
CA ASP A 214 -6.43 -31.68 -15.99
C ASP A 214 -5.48 -32.89 -16.21
N GLY A 215 -4.53 -33.12 -15.29
CA GLY A 215 -3.55 -34.19 -15.40
C GLY A 215 -2.42 -33.92 -16.41
N SER A 216 -2.31 -32.68 -16.91
CA SER A 216 -1.22 -32.27 -17.78
C SER A 216 0.15 -32.52 -17.13
N LYS A 217 1.13 -32.99 -17.90
CA LYS A 217 2.52 -33.10 -17.43
C LYS A 217 3.21 -31.76 -17.56
N VAL A 218 4.08 -31.45 -16.60
CA VAL A 218 4.90 -30.24 -16.63
C VAL A 218 6.22 -30.48 -17.36
N ASP A 219 6.71 -29.43 -18.00
CA ASP A 219 8.04 -29.45 -18.62
C ASP A 219 9.11 -29.56 -17.53
N LEU A 220 9.95 -30.59 -17.63
CA LEU A 220 11.04 -30.86 -16.67
C LEU A 220 12.36 -30.19 -17.07
N THR A 221 12.42 -29.54 -18.23
CA THR A 221 13.61 -28.83 -18.73
C THR A 221 13.72 -27.41 -18.19
N GLU A 222 12.59 -26.82 -17.78
CA GLU A 222 12.48 -25.47 -17.25
C GLU A 222 12.19 -25.45 -15.74
N PRO A 223 12.64 -24.41 -15.00
CA PRO A 223 12.31 -24.26 -13.58
C PRO A 223 10.80 -24.16 -13.36
N PHE A 224 10.27 -25.06 -12.53
CA PHE A 224 8.89 -25.01 -12.09
C PHE A 224 8.74 -24.01 -10.93
N LEU A 225 7.92 -22.97 -11.12
CA LEU A 225 7.81 -21.82 -10.22
C LEU A 225 6.43 -21.69 -9.55
N GLY A 226 5.63 -22.75 -9.48
CA GLY A 226 4.40 -22.73 -8.68
C GLY A 226 3.15 -22.23 -9.39
N THR A 227 3.08 -22.34 -10.71
CA THR A 227 1.91 -21.96 -11.54
C THR A 227 0.58 -22.56 -11.09
N TYR A 228 0.60 -23.69 -10.39
CA TYR A 228 -0.58 -24.38 -9.87
C TYR A 228 -0.82 -24.16 -8.37
N GLY A 229 -0.03 -23.31 -7.72
CA GLY A 229 -0.05 -23.10 -6.27
C GLY A 229 0.76 -24.13 -5.49
N LEU A 230 0.65 -24.06 -4.16
CA LEU A 230 1.35 -24.94 -3.23
C LEU A 230 0.61 -26.25 -3.02
N SER A 231 1.37 -27.34 -2.85
CA SER A 231 0.83 -28.65 -2.48
C SER A 231 0.76 -28.80 -0.97
N SER A 232 -0.30 -29.44 -0.46
CA SER A 232 -0.37 -29.95 0.91
C SER A 232 0.28 -31.32 1.07
N ASN A 233 0.57 -32.00 -0.04
CA ASN A 233 1.21 -33.31 -0.11
C ASN A 233 2.47 -33.25 -1.00
N PRO A 234 3.56 -32.62 -0.54
CA PRO A 234 4.78 -32.42 -1.31
C PRO A 234 5.54 -33.73 -1.55
N ASP A 235 6.42 -33.75 -2.56
CA ASP A 235 7.46 -34.78 -2.66
C ASP A 235 8.52 -34.53 -1.59
N VAL A 236 8.38 -35.17 -0.44
CA VAL A 236 9.22 -34.94 0.75
C VAL A 236 10.71 -35.13 0.45
N LYS A 237 11.08 -36.13 -0.36
CA LYS A 237 12.47 -36.42 -0.68
C LYS A 237 13.09 -35.29 -1.51
N ARG A 238 12.41 -34.85 -2.57
CA ARG A 238 12.89 -33.74 -3.40
C ARG A 238 12.75 -32.38 -2.71
N ALA A 239 11.75 -32.19 -1.86
CA ALA A 239 11.60 -31.00 -1.04
C ALA A 239 12.75 -30.86 -0.05
N GLN A 240 13.22 -31.95 0.55
CA GLN A 240 14.42 -31.91 1.40
C GLN A 240 15.66 -31.52 0.59
N LYS A 241 15.85 -32.09 -0.62
CA LYS A 241 16.94 -31.68 -1.53
C LYS A 241 16.88 -30.17 -1.86
N LEU A 242 15.68 -29.64 -2.12
CA LEU A 242 15.47 -28.21 -2.37
C LEU A 242 15.84 -27.36 -1.14
N LEU A 243 15.41 -27.79 0.05
CA LEU A 243 15.73 -27.11 1.30
C LEU A 243 17.24 -27.06 1.53
N ASP A 244 17.93 -28.19 1.34
CA ASP A 244 19.38 -28.28 1.50
C ASP A 244 20.12 -27.42 0.45
N LEU A 245 19.62 -27.39 -0.78
CA LEU A 245 20.14 -26.52 -1.84
C LEU A 245 20.02 -25.03 -1.48
N LEU A 246 18.86 -24.60 -0.98
CA LEU A 246 18.65 -23.23 -0.49
C LEU A 246 19.55 -22.89 0.71
N LYS A 247 19.75 -23.85 1.63
CA LYS A 247 20.67 -23.71 2.76
C LYS A 247 22.12 -23.50 2.32
N SER A 248 22.57 -24.27 1.33
CA SER A 248 23.94 -24.22 0.80
C SER A 248 24.31 -22.89 0.12
N LYS A 249 23.31 -22.09 -0.26
CA LYS A 249 23.52 -20.78 -0.90
C LYS A 249 23.68 -19.69 0.16
N ASP A 250 24.92 -19.40 0.56
CA ASP A 250 25.21 -18.33 1.54
C ASP A 250 24.69 -16.97 1.05
N LYS A 251 24.95 -16.63 -0.21
CA LYS A 251 24.42 -15.45 -0.90
C LYS A 251 23.61 -15.87 -2.12
N LEU A 252 22.51 -15.17 -2.39
CA LEU A 252 21.73 -15.36 -3.61
C LEU A 252 22.42 -14.66 -4.78
N THR A 253 22.50 -15.33 -5.92
CA THR A 253 22.78 -14.66 -7.20
C THR A 253 21.54 -13.88 -7.67
N GLN A 254 21.71 -13.00 -8.66
CA GLN A 254 20.57 -12.31 -9.30
C GLN A 254 19.55 -13.29 -9.88
N GLU A 255 20.02 -14.37 -10.51
CA GLU A 255 19.15 -15.42 -11.05
C GLU A 255 18.37 -16.12 -9.94
N ASP A 256 19.04 -16.49 -8.83
CA ASP A 256 18.38 -17.12 -7.69
C ASP A 256 17.29 -16.21 -7.10
N ALA A 257 17.58 -14.92 -6.90
CA ALA A 257 16.63 -13.96 -6.35
C ALA A 257 15.40 -13.79 -7.26
N VAL A 258 15.61 -13.74 -8.59
CA VAL A 258 14.52 -13.68 -9.57
C VAL A 258 13.67 -14.94 -9.55
N LEU A 259 14.28 -16.13 -9.49
CA LEU A 259 13.55 -17.41 -9.43
C LEU A 259 12.72 -17.51 -8.14
N ILE A 260 13.30 -17.17 -6.99
CA ILE A 260 12.59 -17.19 -5.70
C ILE A 260 11.43 -16.19 -5.71
N LYS A 261 11.66 -14.96 -6.19
CA LYS A 261 10.61 -13.94 -6.27
C LYS A 261 9.46 -14.40 -7.17
N LYS A 262 9.76 -14.91 -8.37
CA LYS A 262 8.74 -15.44 -9.30
C LYS A 262 7.99 -16.62 -8.69
N PHE A 263 8.69 -17.52 -8.01
CA PHE A 263 8.08 -18.64 -7.32
C PHE A 263 7.09 -18.18 -6.25
N LEU A 264 7.48 -17.24 -5.38
CA LEU A 264 6.60 -16.71 -4.34
C LEU A 264 5.39 -16.00 -4.95
N MET A 265 5.58 -15.22 -6.02
CA MET A 265 4.47 -14.55 -6.71
C MET A 265 3.46 -15.53 -7.29
N LEU A 266 3.91 -16.56 -8.01
CA LEU A 266 3.02 -17.52 -8.67
C LEU A 266 2.36 -18.47 -7.66
N SER A 267 3.15 -19.04 -6.74
CA SER A 267 2.66 -20.03 -5.77
C SER A 267 1.69 -19.47 -4.75
N LEU A 268 1.81 -18.18 -4.41
CA LEU A 268 0.95 -17.47 -3.45
C LEU A 268 -0.10 -16.58 -4.13
N ASN A 269 -0.22 -16.65 -5.46
CA ASN A 269 -1.16 -15.85 -6.26
C ASN A 269 -1.05 -14.34 -5.97
N LEU A 270 0.17 -13.79 -6.00
CA LEU A 270 0.43 -12.37 -5.75
C LEU A 270 0.28 -11.58 -7.05
N ALA A 271 -0.71 -10.69 -7.11
CA ALA A 271 -1.00 -9.90 -8.31
C ALA A 271 -0.07 -8.70 -8.51
N GLY A 272 0.65 -8.26 -7.48
CA GLY A 272 1.56 -7.11 -7.57
C GLY A 272 0.84 -5.80 -7.94
N LEU A 273 -0.31 -5.53 -7.32
CA LEU A 273 -1.06 -4.29 -7.57
C LEU A 273 -0.27 -3.06 -7.09
N GLU A 274 0.26 -2.28 -8.03
CA GLU A 274 1.15 -1.13 -7.76
C GLU A 274 0.51 -0.04 -6.90
N HIS A 275 -0.81 0.11 -6.98
CA HIS A 275 -1.58 1.10 -6.22
C HIS A 275 -2.00 0.63 -4.84
N MET A 276 -1.62 -0.57 -4.40
CA MET A 276 -2.10 -1.18 -3.17
C MET A 276 -0.94 -1.65 -2.31
N TYR A 277 -1.04 -1.40 -1.00
CA TYR A 277 -0.27 -2.16 0.00
C TYR A 277 -1.15 -3.27 0.57
N PHE A 278 -0.62 -4.49 0.65
CA PHE A 278 -1.28 -5.59 1.36
C PHE A 278 -0.29 -6.32 2.26
N LYS A 279 -0.53 -6.28 3.58
CA LYS A 279 0.31 -6.94 4.58
C LYS A 279 0.41 -8.45 4.40
N GLY A 280 -0.61 -9.08 3.82
CA GLY A 280 -0.59 -10.51 3.51
C GLY A 280 0.25 -10.89 2.28
N ASP A 281 0.66 -9.91 1.46
CA ASP A 281 1.69 -10.09 0.42
C ASP A 281 3.06 -10.08 1.13
N PRO A 282 3.73 -11.25 1.24
CA PRO A 282 4.96 -11.33 2.01
C PRO A 282 6.10 -10.55 1.36
N LEU A 283 6.08 -10.29 0.04
CA LEU A 283 7.13 -9.54 -0.63
C LEU A 283 7.01 -8.04 -0.33
N GLN A 284 5.79 -7.52 -0.34
CA GLN A 284 5.52 -6.14 0.08
C GLN A 284 5.86 -5.94 1.56
N ARG A 285 5.42 -6.89 2.41
CA ARG A 285 5.70 -6.87 3.84
C ARG A 285 7.20 -6.92 4.12
N LEU A 286 7.95 -7.76 3.41
CA LEU A 286 9.41 -7.85 3.53
C LEU A 286 10.11 -6.54 3.18
N ALA A 287 9.58 -5.81 2.20
CA ALA A 287 10.14 -4.53 1.77
C ALA A 287 9.84 -3.38 2.74
N LYS A 288 8.72 -3.44 3.46
CA LYS A 288 8.22 -2.32 4.29
C LYS A 288 8.44 -2.50 5.78
N GLU A 289 8.21 -3.70 6.28
CA GLU A 289 8.25 -4.06 7.70
C GLU A 289 9.00 -5.41 7.87
N PRO A 290 10.26 -5.53 7.41
CA PRO A 290 11.03 -6.78 7.47
C PRO A 290 11.18 -7.34 8.90
N GLU A 291 11.18 -6.46 9.90
CA GLU A 291 11.23 -6.79 11.33
C GLU A 291 9.95 -7.43 11.86
N SER A 292 8.84 -7.34 11.11
CA SER A 292 7.57 -7.93 11.53
C SER A 292 7.51 -9.46 11.38
N PHE A 293 8.50 -10.07 10.71
CA PHE A 293 8.60 -11.52 10.58
C PHE A 293 9.31 -12.14 11.78
N GLU A 294 8.67 -13.11 12.43
CA GLU A 294 9.31 -13.90 13.47
C GLU A 294 10.30 -14.91 12.85
N GLU A 295 11.44 -15.11 13.50
CA GLU A 295 12.43 -16.12 13.13
C GLU A 295 12.24 -17.40 13.96
N LYS A 296 12.41 -18.57 13.34
CA LYS A 296 12.48 -19.87 14.02
C LYS A 296 13.68 -20.68 13.54
N ASP A 297 14.15 -21.62 14.37
CA ASP A 297 15.24 -22.55 14.02
C ASP A 297 14.68 -23.85 13.46
N VAL A 298 15.23 -24.31 12.33
CA VAL A 298 14.90 -25.58 11.68
C VAL A 298 16.19 -26.34 11.39
N GLY A 299 16.63 -27.13 12.36
CA GLY A 299 17.81 -27.98 12.26
C GLY A 299 19.10 -27.18 12.15
N GLY A 300 19.27 -26.15 13.00
CA GLY A 300 20.43 -25.25 13.02
C GLY A 300 20.43 -24.20 11.92
N THR A 301 19.32 -24.04 11.19
CA THR A 301 19.15 -23.00 10.17
C THR A 301 17.98 -22.11 10.55
N LYS A 302 18.21 -20.80 10.59
CA LYS A 302 17.14 -19.82 10.75
C LYS A 302 16.22 -19.80 9.53
N VAL A 303 14.91 -19.65 9.76
CA VAL A 303 13.90 -19.41 8.72
C VAL A 303 12.85 -18.42 9.25
N LEU A 304 12.16 -17.69 8.36
CA LEU A 304 11.01 -16.89 8.78
C LEU A 304 9.80 -17.78 9.05
N ALA A 305 9.06 -17.50 10.11
CA ALA A 305 7.80 -18.16 10.40
C ALA A 305 6.74 -17.71 9.39
N TYR A 306 6.39 -18.61 8.45
CA TYR A 306 5.39 -18.32 7.43
C TYR A 306 4.59 -19.59 7.11
N SER A 307 3.44 -19.74 7.77
CA SER A 307 2.58 -20.90 7.57
C SER A 307 1.47 -20.62 6.57
N LYS A 308 1.42 -21.41 5.49
CA LYS A 308 0.41 -21.28 4.43
C LYS A 308 -0.31 -22.58 4.12
N THR A 309 0.38 -23.71 4.20
CA THR A 309 -0.22 -25.01 3.85
C THR A 309 -0.49 -25.88 5.07
N GLY A 310 0.10 -25.54 6.22
CA GLY A 310 0.14 -26.41 7.40
C GLY A 310 1.11 -27.59 7.25
N ASN A 311 1.81 -27.69 6.11
CA ASN A 311 2.85 -28.68 5.89
C ASN A 311 4.22 -28.08 6.25
N GLU A 312 4.88 -28.67 7.25
CA GLU A 312 6.07 -28.09 7.84
C GLU A 312 7.22 -27.89 6.83
N ILE A 313 7.47 -28.85 5.93
CA ILE A 313 8.58 -28.74 4.97
C ILE A 313 8.30 -27.64 3.93
N VAL A 314 7.04 -27.51 3.48
CA VAL A 314 6.65 -26.44 2.53
C VAL A 314 6.76 -25.08 3.20
N ASP A 315 6.19 -24.93 4.40
CA ASP A 315 6.22 -23.68 5.15
C ASP A 315 7.66 -23.26 5.51
N ASN A 316 8.53 -24.22 5.84
CA ASN A 316 9.95 -23.96 6.09
C ASN A 316 10.71 -23.51 4.82
N ILE A 317 10.39 -24.07 3.65
CA ILE A 317 10.99 -23.64 2.38
C ILE A 317 10.53 -22.22 2.03
N LEU A 318 9.25 -21.89 2.21
CA LEU A 318 8.74 -20.53 2.02
C LEU A 318 9.44 -19.54 2.96
N GLY A 319 9.53 -19.90 4.24
CA GLY A 319 10.21 -19.11 5.26
C GLY A 319 11.68 -18.87 4.97
N LEU A 320 12.39 -19.88 4.47
CA LEU A 320 13.78 -19.75 4.06
C LEU A 320 13.94 -18.90 2.79
N CYS A 321 13.04 -19.05 1.81
CA CYS A 321 13.01 -18.20 0.62
C CYS A 321 12.88 -16.72 0.99
N LEU A 322 11.93 -16.41 1.88
CA LEU A 322 11.73 -15.04 2.36
C LEU A 322 12.94 -14.53 3.15
N LEU A 323 13.53 -15.35 4.04
CA LEU A 323 14.75 -15.00 4.76
C LEU A 323 15.89 -14.65 3.80
N LYS A 324 16.16 -15.53 2.83
CA LYS A 324 17.23 -15.34 1.84
C LYS A 324 17.02 -14.12 0.97
N LEU A 325 15.77 -13.78 0.63
CA LEU A 325 15.46 -12.52 -0.05
C LEU A 325 15.71 -11.32 0.86
N ARG A 326 15.25 -11.35 2.11
CA ARG A 326 15.40 -10.25 3.08
C ARG A 326 16.84 -9.82 3.27
N ASP A 327 17.72 -10.82 3.36
CA ASP A 327 19.13 -10.62 3.67
C ASP A 327 19.99 -10.45 2.40
N SER A 328 19.37 -10.41 1.21
CA SER A 328 20.06 -10.30 -0.08
C SER A 328 20.04 -8.87 -0.62
N GLU A 329 21.21 -8.38 -1.03
CA GLU A 329 21.35 -7.11 -1.77
C GLU A 329 20.64 -7.13 -3.15
N GLU A 330 20.36 -8.32 -3.67
CA GLU A 330 19.65 -8.51 -4.95
C GLU A 330 18.13 -8.44 -4.79
N PHE A 331 17.60 -8.42 -3.56
CA PHE A 331 16.17 -8.20 -3.34
C PHE A 331 15.82 -6.72 -3.48
N LYS A 332 15.56 -6.32 -4.72
CA LYS A 332 15.01 -5.00 -5.05
C LYS A 332 13.50 -5.11 -5.16
N PHE A 333 12.81 -4.77 -4.08
CA PHE A 333 11.38 -4.51 -4.16
C PHE A 333 11.16 -3.06 -4.59
N SER A 334 10.68 -2.88 -5.82
CA SER A 334 10.30 -1.57 -6.35
C SER A 334 8.85 -1.65 -6.80
N GLN A 335 8.05 -0.70 -6.33
CA GLN A 335 6.77 -0.40 -6.96
C GLN A 335 6.97 0.61 -8.07
N ALA A 336 6.19 0.47 -9.13
CA ALA A 336 6.17 1.42 -10.22
C ALA A 336 5.73 2.80 -9.73
N THR A 337 6.34 3.84 -10.29
CA THR A 337 5.95 5.22 -10.05
C THR A 337 5.09 5.73 -11.19
N VAL A 338 4.43 6.88 -11.02
CA VAL A 338 3.62 7.52 -12.08
C VAL A 338 4.38 7.63 -13.40
N CYS A 339 5.70 7.81 -13.36
CA CYS A 339 6.54 7.91 -14.56
C CYS A 339 6.48 6.66 -15.47
N SER A 340 6.18 5.46 -14.94
CA SER A 340 6.12 4.23 -15.74
C SER A 340 4.95 4.20 -16.73
N THR A 341 3.96 5.08 -16.56
CA THR A 341 2.76 5.19 -17.40
C THR A 341 2.54 6.62 -17.89
N CYS A 342 3.57 7.46 -17.79
CA CYS A 342 3.53 8.83 -18.30
C CYS A 342 3.86 8.82 -19.80
N ASN A 343 3.04 9.48 -20.60
CA ASN A 343 3.23 9.54 -22.05
C ASN A 343 4.25 10.61 -22.48
N ARG A 344 4.76 11.39 -21.53
CA ARG A 344 5.70 12.48 -21.79
C ARG A 344 7.10 11.96 -22.06
N GLN A 345 7.78 12.64 -22.98
CA GLN A 345 9.14 12.36 -23.39
C GLN A 345 10.12 12.89 -22.34
N ILE A 346 10.99 11.99 -21.89
CA ILE A 346 12.10 12.30 -20.98
C ILE A 346 13.37 12.24 -21.83
N VAL A 347 14.04 13.38 -22.00
CA VAL A 347 15.22 13.51 -22.86
C VAL A 347 16.48 13.66 -22.01
N ASP A 348 16.59 14.78 -21.31
CA ASP A 348 17.83 15.18 -20.62
C ASP A 348 17.88 14.75 -19.16
N LYS A 349 16.73 14.35 -18.58
CA LYS A 349 16.53 14.05 -17.15
C LYS A 349 17.02 15.14 -16.21
N THR A 350 17.15 16.38 -16.68
CA THR A 350 17.70 17.50 -15.94
C THR A 350 16.93 18.77 -16.24
N TYR A 351 17.09 19.80 -15.41
CA TYR A 351 16.40 21.07 -15.58
C TYR A 351 17.28 22.26 -15.17
N THR A 352 17.00 23.42 -15.74
CA THR A 352 17.78 24.66 -15.52
C THR A 352 17.02 25.72 -14.75
N ASP A 353 15.71 25.59 -14.59
CA ASP A 353 14.89 26.54 -13.83
C ASP A 353 13.67 25.84 -13.20
N ILE A 354 13.09 26.44 -12.16
CA ILE A 354 11.83 26.00 -11.54
C ILE A 354 10.74 27.05 -11.75
N LYS A 355 9.57 26.57 -12.17
CA LYS A 355 8.39 27.37 -12.51
C LYS A 355 7.23 27.03 -11.58
N ARG A 356 6.45 28.05 -11.25
CA ARG A 356 5.12 27.90 -10.66
C ARG A 356 4.14 27.47 -11.74
N ASP A 357 3.03 26.89 -11.29
CA ASP A 357 1.97 26.34 -12.11
C ASP A 357 1.35 27.34 -13.12
N TYR A 358 1.34 28.64 -12.79
CA TYR A 358 0.85 29.69 -13.68
C TYR A 358 1.90 30.28 -14.63
N GLU A 359 3.18 29.91 -14.47
CA GLU A 359 4.27 30.53 -15.23
C GLU A 359 4.42 29.85 -16.59
N GLY A 360 3.83 30.47 -17.61
CA GLY A 360 3.84 29.96 -18.98
C GLY A 360 2.86 28.81 -19.19
N LEU A 361 2.87 28.26 -20.39
CA LEU A 361 2.07 27.09 -20.76
C LEU A 361 3.00 25.91 -20.99
N PRO A 362 2.80 24.78 -20.29
CA PRO A 362 3.61 23.60 -20.49
C PRO A 362 3.34 22.97 -21.85
N ASP A 363 4.42 22.46 -22.46
CA ASP A 363 4.34 21.63 -23.65
C ASP A 363 3.54 20.35 -23.36
N MET A 364 2.90 19.78 -24.38
CA MET A 364 2.07 18.58 -24.20
C MET A 364 2.91 17.29 -24.07
N ASP A 365 4.07 17.26 -24.72
CA ASP A 365 4.88 16.07 -24.90
C ASP A 365 6.09 16.06 -23.97
N LYS A 366 6.69 17.21 -23.66
CA LYS A 366 7.90 17.27 -22.84
C LYS A 366 7.64 16.94 -21.37
N CYS A 367 8.61 16.31 -20.71
CA CYS A 367 8.56 16.05 -19.28
C CYS A 367 8.47 17.36 -18.47
N PHE A 368 7.45 17.48 -17.61
CA PHE A 368 7.26 18.64 -16.74
C PHE A 368 8.50 19.01 -15.93
N LEU A 369 9.24 18.02 -15.43
CA LEU A 369 10.46 18.27 -14.66
C LEU A 369 11.52 18.97 -15.51
N GLU A 370 11.73 18.50 -16.74
CA GLU A 370 12.69 19.08 -17.69
C GLU A 370 12.26 20.46 -18.20
N GLU A 371 10.96 20.78 -18.10
CA GLU A 371 10.42 22.11 -18.37
C GLU A 371 10.51 23.06 -17.16
N GLY A 372 10.84 22.53 -15.99
CA GLY A 372 10.95 23.25 -14.73
C GLY A 372 9.70 23.24 -13.85
N TYR A 373 8.63 22.56 -14.24
CA TYR A 373 7.42 22.48 -13.41
C TYR A 373 7.53 21.44 -12.31
N VAL A 374 6.97 21.77 -11.13
CA VAL A 374 7.01 20.87 -9.98
C VAL A 374 6.10 19.66 -10.20
N CYS A 375 6.67 18.50 -10.52
CA CYS A 375 5.97 17.24 -10.71
C CYS A 375 6.46 16.18 -9.70
N LEU A 376 5.56 15.63 -8.88
CA LEU A 376 5.86 14.57 -7.89
C LEU A 376 5.83 13.16 -8.48
N GLY A 377 5.65 13.02 -9.80
CA GLY A 377 5.50 11.74 -10.48
C GLY A 377 6.61 10.71 -10.18
N PRO A 378 7.90 11.08 -10.11
CA PRO A 378 8.99 10.12 -9.84
C PRO A 378 8.97 9.50 -8.44
N VAL A 379 8.28 10.10 -7.48
CA VAL A 379 8.22 9.63 -6.09
C VAL A 379 6.81 9.26 -5.66
N THR A 380 5.90 9.07 -6.62
CA THR A 380 4.49 8.76 -6.37
C THR A 380 4.14 7.42 -6.98
N LYS A 381 3.43 6.57 -6.23
CA LYS A 381 2.95 5.26 -6.72
C LYS A 381 2.17 5.37 -8.01
N ALA A 382 2.37 4.39 -8.90
CA ALA A 382 1.58 4.21 -10.10
C ALA A 382 0.14 3.76 -9.79
N GLY A 383 -0.67 3.66 -10.84
CA GLY A 383 -2.02 3.10 -10.80
C GLY A 383 -3.15 4.13 -10.96
N CYS A 384 -2.87 5.43 -10.90
CA CYS A 384 -3.85 6.43 -11.33
C CYS A 384 -3.98 6.57 -12.86
N GLY A 385 -3.22 5.78 -13.65
CA GLY A 385 -3.14 5.93 -15.10
C GLY A 385 -2.51 7.26 -15.56
N THR A 386 -1.81 7.95 -14.64
CA THR A 386 -1.15 9.24 -14.89
C THR A 386 -2.13 10.30 -15.43
N ILE A 387 -3.32 10.38 -14.81
CA ILE A 387 -4.41 11.26 -15.25
C ILE A 387 -3.98 12.73 -15.37
N CYS A 388 -3.29 13.30 -14.38
CA CYS A 388 -2.94 14.73 -14.43
C CYS A 388 -2.02 15.04 -15.62
N PRO A 389 -0.87 14.34 -15.80
CA PRO A 389 0.01 14.63 -16.92
C PRO A 389 -0.56 14.23 -18.28
N ASN A 390 -1.23 13.05 -18.38
CA ASN A 390 -1.67 12.49 -19.65
C ASN A 390 -2.99 13.07 -20.15
N ARG A 391 -3.88 13.54 -19.25
CA ARG A 391 -5.23 13.99 -19.63
C ARG A 391 -5.53 15.46 -19.34
N ALA A 392 -4.82 16.07 -18.40
CA ALA A 392 -5.09 17.45 -17.99
C ALA A 392 -3.96 18.43 -18.32
N ASN A 393 -2.85 17.97 -18.93
CA ASN A 393 -1.64 18.77 -19.11
C ASN A 393 -1.21 19.45 -17.79
N ALA A 394 -1.24 18.70 -16.68
CA ALA A 394 -0.89 19.20 -15.36
C ALA A 394 0.13 18.28 -14.66
N PRO A 395 1.09 18.82 -13.90
CA PRO A 395 2.04 18.02 -13.14
C PRO A 395 1.35 17.09 -12.13
N CYS A 396 2.00 15.96 -11.83
CA CYS A 396 1.54 15.08 -10.77
C CYS A 396 1.69 15.77 -9.39
N LEU A 397 0.62 15.76 -8.60
CA LEU A 397 0.59 16.37 -7.26
C LEU A 397 0.92 15.40 -6.12
N GLY A 398 1.16 14.11 -6.42
CA GLY A 398 1.59 13.13 -5.43
C GLY A 398 0.52 12.48 -4.56
N CYS A 399 -0.77 12.55 -4.94
CA CYS A 399 -1.88 12.13 -4.08
C CYS A 399 -1.97 10.62 -3.77
N TYR A 400 -1.29 9.76 -4.53
CA TYR A 400 -1.19 8.32 -4.25
C TYR A 400 -0.10 8.01 -3.20
N GLY A 401 0.66 9.01 -2.76
CA GLY A 401 1.76 8.84 -1.81
C GLY A 401 2.95 8.05 -2.40
N PRO A 402 3.97 7.80 -1.57
CA PRO A 402 5.22 7.20 -2.03
C PRO A 402 5.10 5.67 -2.21
N PRO A 403 5.91 5.08 -3.14
CA PRO A 403 6.22 3.65 -3.15
C PRO A 403 6.65 3.12 -1.78
N GLU A 404 6.44 1.82 -1.50
CA GLU A 404 6.76 1.26 -0.18
C GLU A 404 8.23 1.43 0.26
N ASN A 405 9.16 1.48 -0.69
CA ASN A 405 10.58 1.66 -0.41
C ASN A 405 11.00 3.14 -0.25
N ILE A 406 10.06 4.08 -0.30
CA ILE A 406 10.30 5.52 -0.10
C ILE A 406 9.60 5.93 1.21
N PRO A 407 10.35 6.12 2.31
CA PRO A 407 9.76 6.46 3.61
C PRO A 407 9.05 7.81 3.63
N ASP A 408 9.60 8.79 2.92
CA ASP A 408 9.13 10.18 2.93
C ASP A 408 9.10 10.74 1.50
N GLN A 409 7.89 10.98 0.99
CA GLN A 409 7.69 11.47 -0.38
C GLN A 409 8.33 12.83 -0.61
N GLY A 410 8.13 13.77 0.32
CA GLY A 410 8.58 15.14 0.17
C GLY A 410 10.10 15.23 0.24
N ALA A 411 10.72 14.58 1.23
CA ALA A 411 12.18 14.52 1.35
C ALA A 411 12.82 13.84 0.14
N LYS A 412 12.22 12.74 -0.36
CA LYS A 412 12.73 12.07 -1.56
C LYS A 412 12.60 12.93 -2.80
N MET A 413 11.51 13.69 -2.93
CA MET A 413 11.35 14.60 -4.06
C MET A 413 12.38 15.74 -4.02
N LEU A 414 12.60 16.35 -2.86
CA LEU A 414 13.62 17.37 -2.68
C LEU A 414 15.02 16.88 -3.06
N SER A 415 15.40 15.68 -2.59
CA SER A 415 16.66 15.02 -2.97
C SER A 415 16.73 14.77 -4.49
N THR A 416 15.61 14.39 -5.11
CA THR A 416 15.53 14.17 -6.55
C THR A 416 15.74 15.48 -7.31
N TYR A 417 15.05 16.58 -6.95
CA TYR A 417 15.25 17.89 -7.58
C TYR A 417 16.69 18.35 -7.49
N ALA A 418 17.28 18.34 -6.29
CA ALA A 418 18.68 18.74 -6.09
C ALA A 418 19.65 17.92 -6.97
N SER A 419 19.36 16.65 -7.22
CA SER A 419 20.21 15.77 -8.04
C SER A 419 20.06 16.01 -9.55
N LEU A 420 18.94 16.57 -10.01
CA LEU A 420 18.64 16.78 -11.43
C LEU A 420 18.88 18.24 -11.89
N ALA A 421 19.19 19.14 -10.96
CA ALA A 421 19.46 20.53 -11.24
C ALA A 421 20.78 20.74 -11.99
N GLN A 422 20.76 21.52 -13.07
CA GLN A 422 21.97 22.04 -13.73
C GLN A 422 22.36 23.44 -13.25
N VAL A 423 21.69 23.93 -12.22
CA VAL A 423 21.93 25.23 -11.58
C VAL A 423 22.18 25.01 -10.10
N ASP A 424 22.71 26.04 -9.44
CA ASP A 424 22.91 26.02 -8.00
C ASP A 424 21.58 25.74 -7.27
N PRO A 425 21.50 24.69 -6.44
CA PRO A 425 20.31 24.37 -5.65
C PRO A 425 19.77 25.54 -4.83
N GLU A 426 20.62 26.46 -4.36
CA GLU A 426 20.17 27.64 -3.60
C GLU A 426 19.24 28.54 -4.43
N GLN A 427 19.53 28.70 -5.73
CA GLN A 427 18.70 29.49 -6.64
C GLN A 427 17.33 28.85 -6.86
N ILE A 428 17.27 27.51 -6.83
CA ILE A 428 16.01 26.76 -6.93
C ILE A 428 15.21 26.90 -5.64
N THR A 429 15.85 26.71 -4.49
CA THR A 429 15.18 26.81 -3.18
C THR A 429 14.59 28.20 -2.96
N ALA A 430 15.26 29.26 -3.40
CA ALA A 430 14.75 30.63 -3.32
C ALA A 430 13.42 30.86 -4.07
N LYS A 431 13.11 30.04 -5.09
CA LYS A 431 11.86 30.12 -5.86
C LYS A 431 10.73 29.27 -5.27
N ILE A 432 11.02 28.39 -4.31
CA ILE A 432 10.04 27.53 -3.66
C ILE A 432 9.50 28.24 -2.41
N LEU A 433 8.36 28.90 -2.55
CA LEU A 433 7.76 29.69 -1.47
C LEU A 433 7.05 28.86 -0.39
N ASP A 434 6.54 27.68 -0.75
CA ASP A 434 5.79 26.79 0.14
C ASP A 434 6.25 25.33 -0.02
N PRO A 435 7.43 24.97 0.51
CA PRO A 435 7.96 23.62 0.37
C PRO A 435 7.05 22.56 1.02
N ALA A 436 6.41 22.89 2.14
CA ALA A 436 5.54 21.95 2.85
C ALA A 436 4.27 21.63 2.04
N GLY A 437 3.58 22.66 1.53
CA GLY A 437 2.37 22.48 0.72
C GLY A 437 2.63 22.02 -0.71
N LEU A 438 3.86 22.16 -1.23
CA LEU A 438 4.27 21.61 -2.51
C LEU A 438 4.67 20.13 -2.42
N PHE A 439 5.56 19.77 -1.49
CA PHE A 439 6.15 18.42 -1.47
C PHE A 439 5.43 17.43 -0.54
N ASN A 440 4.66 17.93 0.43
CA ASN A 440 3.95 17.11 1.42
C ASN A 440 2.44 17.35 1.43
N ARG A 441 1.88 17.87 0.32
CA ARG A 441 0.45 18.21 0.18
C ARG A 441 -0.50 17.12 0.66
N PHE A 442 -0.15 15.86 0.42
CA PHE A 442 -0.99 14.70 0.74
C PHE A 442 -0.42 13.79 1.83
N THR A 443 0.78 14.10 2.33
CA THR A 443 1.60 13.15 3.09
C THR A 443 2.18 13.74 4.36
N LEU A 444 1.98 15.04 4.65
CA LEU A 444 2.62 15.70 5.81
C LEU A 444 2.39 14.97 7.13
N ALA A 445 1.16 14.52 7.41
CA ALA A 445 0.86 13.82 8.67
C ALA A 445 1.56 12.45 8.80
N ALA A 446 1.86 11.80 7.68
CA ALA A 446 2.63 10.55 7.63
C ALA A 446 4.14 10.76 7.42
N SER A 447 4.57 11.98 7.09
CA SER A 447 5.98 12.32 6.85
C SER A 447 6.81 12.19 8.13
N THR A 448 8.13 12.20 7.95
CA THR A 448 9.09 12.20 9.05
C THR A 448 8.91 13.42 9.96
N PHE A 449 8.53 14.56 9.36
CA PHE A 449 8.29 15.82 10.07
C PHE A 449 6.98 15.82 10.87
N LYS A 450 5.95 15.14 10.38
CA LYS A 450 4.60 15.02 10.96
C LYS A 450 3.80 16.33 11.12
N GLY A 451 4.48 17.48 11.12
CA GLY A 451 3.93 18.80 11.37
C GLY A 451 5.03 19.82 11.66
N LYS A 452 4.65 21.06 11.96
CA LYS A 452 5.56 22.08 12.49
C LYS A 452 5.87 21.77 13.95
N VAL A 453 7.14 21.93 14.32
CA VAL A 453 7.57 21.98 15.72
C VAL A 453 7.84 23.44 16.06
N ASN A 454 7.25 23.93 17.15
CA ASN A 454 7.56 25.27 17.64
C ASN A 454 8.86 25.18 18.44
N ASP A 455 9.99 25.55 17.83
CA ASP A 455 11.32 25.61 18.48
C ASP A 455 11.45 26.74 19.53
N THR A 456 10.33 27.24 20.07
CA THR A 456 10.28 28.33 21.06
C THR A 456 10.19 27.83 22.50
N GLU A 457 10.16 26.52 22.75
CA GLU A 457 10.41 26.01 24.09
C GLU A 457 11.93 25.98 24.33
N GLU A 458 12.40 26.85 25.21
CA GLU A 458 13.78 26.90 25.70
C GLU A 458 14.28 25.48 26.07
N LYS A 459 15.45 25.12 25.54
CA LYS A 459 16.23 23.96 26.00
C LYS A 459 16.72 24.14 27.43
#